data_AF-A0A8H4CMX5-F1
#
_entry.id   AF-A0A8H4CMX5-F1
#
_cell.length_a   1.000
_cell.length_b   1.000
_cell.length_c   1.000
_cell.angle_alpha   90.00
_cell.angle_beta   90.00
_cell.angle_gamma   90.00
#
_symmetry.space_group_name_H-M   'P 1'
#
loop_
_entity.id
_entity.type
_entity.pdbx_description
1 polymer ?
#
loop_
_entity_poly.entity_id
_entity_poly.type
_entity_poly.pdbx_seq_one_letter_code
_entity_poly.pdbx_strand_id
1 'polypeptide(L)'
;TQNITWTACDFPLNDEVQATKIVRIVLFAILPTLSVILRVVTKFARLSPWGWDDYTILISYIILLGYVSLHFYLENNGAGKDLWTLNERQIMNFFKAFYALQVLYHSCIDLIKASILFMYLRIFHLPGEKVRIVLWATLILNILNGLIFIFVGLFQCQPISLAWTFWTGEATGKCIDIVQLALAHAGINIALDVWMLIIPATQIWNMNLATRKKFAIMFMFGLGLFLTVVCCYRITQILEFKKYPLNPTVAMMPSVIWSDIELYVGVFTACIPNLRQFFVRFILGQSEKKKRLSSALTGSANSNMTPRSKRSTLSHNLSEFDDLDNLDMDDISSPQTPSKPPNV
;
A
#
# COMPACT_ATOMS: atom_id res chain seq x y z
N THR A 1 36.94 8.06 28.58
CA THR A 1 36.57 9.00 29.66
C THR A 1 35.25 9.75 29.40
N GLN A 2 34.77 9.88 28.16
CA GLN A 2 33.46 10.51 27.86
C GLN A 2 32.27 9.82 28.54
N ASN A 3 32.28 8.49 28.71
CA ASN A 3 31.16 7.74 29.31
C ASN A 3 30.80 8.14 30.75
N ILE A 4 31.70 8.81 31.47
CA ILE A 4 31.53 9.17 32.89
C ILE A 4 30.85 10.55 33.01
N THR A 5 31.05 11.42 32.01
CA THR A 5 30.47 12.77 32.00
C THR A 5 28.97 12.74 31.67
N TRP A 6 28.52 11.77 30.85
CA TRP A 6 27.11 11.63 30.48
C TRP A 6 26.24 11.07 31.61
N THR A 7 26.76 10.15 32.44
CA THR A 7 26.06 9.66 33.63
C THR A 7 25.97 10.69 34.74
N ALA A 8 26.84 11.71 34.73
CA ALA A 8 26.82 12.79 35.72
C ALA A 8 25.75 13.87 35.43
N CYS A 9 25.19 13.91 34.22
CA CYS A 9 24.21 14.92 33.80
C CYS A 9 22.75 14.43 33.75
N ASP A 10 22.46 13.21 34.23
CA ASP A 10 21.11 12.65 34.37
C ASP A 10 20.24 12.81 33.09
N PHE A 11 20.87 12.67 31.91
CA PHE A 11 20.16 12.68 30.65
C PHE A 11 19.40 11.36 30.53
N PRO A 12 18.07 11.37 30.31
CA PRO A 12 17.32 10.13 30.16
C PRO A 12 17.84 9.40 28.92
N LEU A 13 18.53 8.28 29.14
CA LEU A 13 18.68 7.25 28.11
C LEU A 13 17.27 6.81 27.78
N ASN A 14 16.74 7.26 26.65
CA ASN A 14 15.36 7.04 26.23
C ASN A 14 15.05 5.54 26.10
N ASP A 15 14.67 4.89 27.20
CA ASP A 15 14.09 3.55 27.22
C ASP A 15 12.72 3.53 26.51
N GLU A 16 12.05 4.69 26.42
CA GLU A 16 10.82 4.86 25.64
C GLU A 16 11.00 4.59 24.13
N VAL A 17 12.20 4.82 23.59
CA VAL A 17 12.51 4.61 22.16
C VAL A 17 12.54 3.12 21.83
N GLN A 18 12.92 2.23 22.77
CA GLN A 18 12.91 0.78 22.52
C GLN A 18 11.50 0.20 22.53
N ALA A 19 10.63 0.66 23.44
CA ALA A 19 9.25 0.22 23.50
C ALA A 19 8.46 0.64 22.24
N THR A 20 8.68 1.87 21.74
CA THR A 20 8.07 2.32 20.48
C THR A 20 8.60 1.57 19.26
N LYS A 21 9.87 1.14 19.24
CA LYS A 21 10.45 0.33 18.16
C LYS A 21 9.75 -1.02 17.98
N ILE A 22 9.58 -1.76 19.07
CA ILE A 22 8.94 -3.08 19.04
C ILE A 22 7.47 -2.95 18.64
N VAL A 23 6.75 -1.97 19.19
CA VAL A 23 5.36 -1.69 18.84
C VAL A 23 5.23 -1.31 17.37
N ARG A 24 6.10 -0.43 16.86
CA ARG A 24 6.10 0.03 15.46
C ARG A 24 6.27 -1.14 14.50
N ILE A 25 7.22 -2.03 14.75
CA ILE A 25 7.52 -3.12 13.82
C ILE A 25 6.53 -4.26 13.98
N VAL A 26 6.24 -4.71 15.20
CA VAL A 26 5.38 -5.88 15.42
C VAL A 26 3.94 -5.57 15.03
N LEU A 27 3.33 -4.50 15.56
CA LEU A 27 1.91 -4.23 15.30
C LEU A 27 1.68 -3.76 13.86
N PHE A 28 2.53 -2.86 13.34
CA PHE A 28 2.28 -2.26 12.03
C PHE A 28 2.87 -3.04 10.86
N ALA A 29 3.77 -4.01 11.05
CA ALA A 29 4.16 -4.94 9.98
C ALA A 29 3.23 -6.18 9.91
N ILE A 30 2.66 -6.63 11.04
CA ILE A 30 1.70 -7.75 11.02
C ILE A 30 0.46 -7.40 10.19
N LEU A 31 -0.05 -6.18 10.32
CA LEU A 31 -1.25 -5.73 9.62
C LEU A 31 -1.15 -5.79 8.08
N PRO A 32 -0.13 -5.23 7.41
CA PRO A 32 0.08 -5.39 5.98
C PRO A 32 0.39 -6.84 5.60
N THR A 33 1.17 -7.56 6.41
CA THR A 33 1.47 -8.99 6.19
C THR A 33 0.20 -9.82 6.12
N LEU A 34 -0.67 -9.70 7.13
CA LEU A 34 -1.95 -10.40 7.20
C LEU A 34 -2.85 -10.04 6.00
N SER A 35 -2.84 -8.78 5.60
CA SER A 35 -3.64 -8.28 4.48
C SER A 35 -3.19 -8.84 3.14
N VAL A 36 -1.87 -8.93 2.92
CA VAL A 36 -1.29 -9.55 1.72
C VAL A 36 -1.53 -11.05 1.72
N ILE A 37 -1.34 -11.74 2.86
CA ILE A 37 -1.65 -13.18 2.98
C ILE A 37 -3.11 -13.44 2.63
N LEU A 38 -4.04 -12.67 3.20
CA LEU A 38 -5.46 -12.82 2.92
C LEU A 38 -5.78 -12.58 1.44
N ARG A 39 -5.15 -11.57 0.83
CA ARG A 39 -5.25 -11.31 -0.60
C ARG A 39 -4.76 -12.50 -1.43
N VAL A 40 -3.58 -13.05 -1.13
CA VAL A 40 -3.04 -14.22 -1.82
C VAL A 40 -3.97 -15.43 -1.69
N VAL A 41 -4.45 -15.71 -0.48
CA VAL A 41 -5.42 -16.80 -0.22
C VAL A 41 -6.69 -16.62 -1.07
N THR A 42 -7.23 -15.40 -1.19
CA THR A 42 -8.42 -15.17 -2.02
C THR A 42 -8.21 -15.50 -3.49
N LYS A 43 -7.01 -15.24 -4.02
CA LYS A 43 -6.67 -15.50 -5.42
C LYS A 43 -6.41 -16.98 -5.66
N PHE A 44 -5.72 -17.65 -4.75
CA PHE A 44 -5.53 -19.11 -4.82
C PHE A 44 -6.85 -19.88 -4.67
N ALA A 45 -7.77 -19.39 -3.84
CA ALA A 45 -9.13 -19.92 -3.73
C ALA A 45 -10.01 -19.62 -4.96
N ARG A 46 -9.46 -19.03 -6.03
CA ARG A 46 -10.15 -18.66 -7.28
C ARG A 46 -11.37 -17.77 -7.08
N LEU A 47 -11.40 -16.97 -6.00
CA LEU A 47 -12.50 -16.04 -5.73
C LEU A 47 -12.45 -14.79 -6.62
N SER A 48 -11.32 -14.50 -7.26
CA SER A 48 -11.11 -13.32 -8.09
C SER A 48 -9.94 -13.58 -9.05
N PRO A 49 -10.01 -13.14 -10.33
CA PRO A 49 -8.90 -13.32 -11.25
C PRO A 49 -7.68 -12.48 -10.83
N TRP A 50 -6.50 -12.94 -11.24
CA TRP A 50 -5.24 -12.23 -11.07
C TRP A 50 -5.24 -10.98 -11.95
N GLY A 51 -4.89 -9.83 -11.37
CA GLY A 51 -4.73 -8.56 -12.08
C GLY A 51 -3.33 -7.98 -11.89
N TRP A 52 -3.00 -6.97 -12.70
CA TRP A 52 -1.77 -6.19 -12.54
C TRP A 52 -1.63 -5.55 -11.16
N ASP A 53 -2.76 -5.23 -10.52
CA ASP A 53 -2.80 -4.75 -9.14
C ASP A 53 -2.28 -5.77 -8.11
N ASP A 54 -2.50 -7.07 -8.36
CA ASP A 54 -2.01 -8.16 -7.50
C ASP A 54 -0.50 -8.36 -7.62
N TYR A 55 0.06 -8.29 -8.84
CA TYR A 55 1.51 -8.46 -9.03
C TYR A 55 2.30 -7.30 -8.43
N THR A 56 1.86 -6.07 -8.67
CA THR A 56 2.51 -4.86 -8.17
C THR A 56 2.53 -4.79 -6.64
N ILE A 57 1.44 -5.15 -5.96
CA ILE A 57 1.41 -5.16 -4.49
C ILE A 57 2.30 -6.28 -3.90
N LEU A 58 2.40 -7.44 -4.57
CA LEU A 58 3.29 -8.51 -4.12
C LEU A 58 4.76 -8.11 -4.25
N ILE A 59 5.14 -7.45 -5.34
CA ILE A 59 6.50 -6.92 -5.53
C ILE A 59 6.78 -5.84 -4.48
N SER A 60 5.84 -4.91 -4.27
CA SER A 60 5.93 -3.89 -3.21
C SER A 60 6.14 -4.52 -1.83
N TYR A 61 5.40 -5.58 -1.51
CA TYR A 61 5.52 -6.27 -0.23
C TYR A 61 6.89 -6.97 -0.05
N ILE A 62 7.47 -7.54 -1.11
CA ILE A 62 8.84 -8.10 -1.06
C ILE A 62 9.86 -6.99 -0.76
N ILE A 63 9.72 -5.82 -1.39
CA ILE A 63 10.57 -4.66 -1.12
C ILE A 63 10.37 -4.17 0.32
N LEU A 64 9.12 -4.17 0.81
CA LEU A 64 8.80 -3.81 2.20
C LEU A 64 9.49 -4.74 3.21
N LEU A 65 9.60 -6.05 2.93
CA LEU A 65 10.36 -6.98 3.78
C LEU A 65 11.84 -6.61 3.84
N GLY A 66 12.44 -6.24 2.70
CA GLY A 66 13.81 -5.73 2.64
C GLY A 66 13.98 -4.42 3.42
N TYR A 67 13.03 -3.51 3.30
CA TYR A 67 12.98 -2.24 4.02
C TYR A 67 12.93 -2.45 5.54
N VAL A 68 12.05 -3.33 6.03
CA VAL A 68 11.96 -3.69 7.46
C VAL A 68 13.26 -4.33 7.96
N SER A 69 13.86 -5.22 7.18
CA SER A 69 15.12 -5.88 7.54
C SER A 69 16.28 -4.88 7.69
N LEU A 70 16.35 -3.91 6.77
CA LEU A 70 17.37 -2.87 6.78
C LEU A 70 17.17 -1.88 7.94
N HIS A 71 15.92 -1.63 8.32
CA HIS A 71 15.57 -0.85 9.50
C HIS A 71 16.11 -1.46 10.80
N PHE A 72 15.93 -2.76 11.00
CA PHE A 72 16.55 -3.45 12.15
C PHE A 72 18.06 -3.29 12.17
N TYR A 73 18.69 -3.38 11.00
CA TYR A 73 20.13 -3.13 10.88
C TYR A 73 20.49 -1.68 11.25
N LEU A 74 19.72 -0.70 10.80
CA LEU A 74 19.91 0.72 11.13
C LEU A 74 19.81 0.97 12.64
N GLU A 75 18.80 0.40 13.30
CA GLU A 75 18.58 0.53 14.74
C GLU A 75 19.70 -0.10 15.57
N ASN A 76 20.20 -1.26 15.15
CA ASN A 76 21.34 -1.93 15.78
C ASN A 76 22.64 -1.13 15.65
N ASN A 77 22.76 -0.28 14.63
CA ASN A 77 23.91 0.60 14.41
C ASN A 77 23.72 2.01 15.02
N GLY A 78 22.71 2.20 15.88
CA GLY A 78 22.61 3.41 16.70
C GLY A 78 21.51 4.40 16.29
N ALA A 79 20.55 4.01 15.45
CA ALA A 79 19.42 4.89 15.12
C ALA A 79 18.67 5.35 16.38
N GLY A 80 18.49 6.68 16.50
CA GLY A 80 17.89 7.32 17.66
C GLY A 80 18.82 7.56 18.85
N LYS A 81 20.13 7.30 18.71
CA LYS A 81 21.16 7.69 19.70
C LYS A 81 21.95 8.89 19.20
N ASP A 82 22.47 9.70 20.12
CA ASP A 82 23.32 10.84 19.77
C ASP A 82 24.57 10.38 19.02
N LEU A 83 24.91 11.09 17.95
CA LEU A 83 25.97 10.69 17.02
C LEU A 83 27.33 10.50 17.72
N TRP A 84 27.62 11.35 18.72
CA TRP A 84 28.85 11.35 19.51
C TRP A 84 29.01 10.14 20.44
N THR A 85 27.93 9.38 20.66
CA THR A 85 27.95 8.15 21.48
C THR A 85 28.30 6.91 20.66
N LEU A 86 28.37 7.03 19.33
CA LEU A 86 28.54 5.92 18.41
C LEU A 86 29.99 5.80 17.95
N ASN A 87 30.42 4.56 17.70
CA ASN A 87 31.71 4.27 17.11
C ASN A 87 31.70 4.61 15.60
N GLU A 88 32.85 4.99 15.04
CA GLU A 88 33.00 5.35 13.61
C GLU A 88 32.41 4.31 12.65
N ARG A 89 32.61 3.03 12.96
CA ARG A 89 32.08 1.91 12.18
C ARG A 89 30.55 1.85 12.21
N GLN A 90 29.95 2.16 13.36
CA GLN A 90 28.49 2.22 13.51
C GLN A 90 27.92 3.40 12.73
N ILE A 91 28.59 4.56 12.77
CA ILE A 91 28.20 5.75 12.02
C ILE A 91 28.22 5.47 10.51
N MET A 92 29.30 4.87 9.99
CA MET A 92 29.39 4.50 8.57
C MET A 92 28.30 3.49 8.16
N ASN A 93 28.07 2.46 8.97
CA ASN A 93 27.02 1.47 8.70
C ASN A 93 25.62 2.08 8.74
N PHE A 94 25.38 3.01 9.67
CA PHE A 94 24.13 3.76 9.77
C PHE A 94 23.86 4.54 8.48
N PHE A 95 24.80 5.35 7.99
CA PHE A 95 24.58 6.12 6.76
C PHE A 95 24.44 5.25 5.51
N LYS A 96 25.18 4.14 5.41
CA LYS A 96 25.00 3.17 4.31
C LYS A 96 23.61 2.54 4.32
N ALA A 97 23.14 2.13 5.49
CA ALA A 97 21.82 1.55 5.64
C ALA A 97 20.73 2.59 5.39
N PHE A 98 20.90 3.82 5.89
CA PHE A 98 19.97 4.91 5.65
C PHE A 98 19.84 5.26 4.16
N TYR A 99 20.97 5.31 3.45
CA TYR A 99 21.01 5.52 2.00
C TYR A 99 20.20 4.45 1.25
N ALA A 100 20.41 3.17 1.56
CA ALA A 100 19.65 2.09 0.94
C ALA A 100 18.17 2.12 1.35
N LEU A 101 17.86 2.52 2.59
CA LEU A 101 16.51 2.63 3.12
C LEU A 101 15.68 3.66 2.36
N GLN A 102 16.27 4.80 2.03
CA GLN A 102 15.63 5.86 1.23
C GLN A 102 15.22 5.36 -0.16
N VAL A 103 16.09 4.59 -0.84
CA VAL A 103 15.81 4.04 -2.17
C VAL A 103 14.70 2.99 -2.12
N LEU A 104 14.72 2.12 -1.10
CA LEU A 104 13.66 1.13 -0.88
C LEU A 104 12.33 1.79 -0.53
N TYR A 105 12.34 2.87 0.24
CA TYR A 105 11.14 3.65 0.57
C TYR A 105 10.47 4.19 -0.70
N HIS A 106 11.21 4.91 -1.56
CA HIS A 106 10.68 5.43 -2.83
C HIS A 106 10.11 4.30 -3.69
N SER A 107 10.90 3.25 -3.90
CA SER A 107 10.47 2.08 -4.69
C SER A 107 9.18 1.44 -4.15
N CYS A 108 9.04 1.35 -2.83
CA CYS A 108 7.88 0.75 -2.19
C CYS A 108 6.64 1.62 -2.35
N ILE A 109 6.72 2.93 -2.04
CA ILE A 109 5.57 3.83 -2.10
C ILE A 109 5.04 3.97 -3.53
N ASP A 110 5.93 4.04 -4.53
CA ASP A 110 5.54 4.15 -5.94
C ASP A 110 4.79 2.91 -6.42
N LEU A 111 5.22 1.71 -6.02
CA LEU A 111 4.56 0.46 -6.36
C LEU A 111 3.21 0.29 -5.64
N ILE A 112 3.09 0.77 -4.39
CA ILE A 112 1.81 0.80 -3.67
C ILE A 112 0.80 1.65 -4.45
N LYS A 113 1.21 2.87 -4.83
CA LYS A 113 0.36 3.77 -5.61
C LYS A 113 0.01 3.15 -6.95
N ALA A 114 0.97 2.58 -7.67
CA ALA A 114 0.72 1.88 -8.92
C ALA A 114 -0.33 0.75 -8.77
N SER A 115 -0.24 -0.04 -7.69
CA SER A 115 -1.24 -1.07 -7.38
C SER A 115 -2.64 -0.50 -7.18
N ILE A 116 -2.77 0.60 -6.42
CA ILE A 116 -4.05 1.29 -6.21
C ILE A 116 -4.62 1.82 -7.54
N LEU A 117 -3.78 2.38 -8.42
CA LEU A 117 -4.23 2.83 -9.74
C LEU A 117 -4.67 1.68 -10.64
N PHE A 118 -3.95 0.56 -10.66
CA PHE A 118 -4.38 -0.63 -11.40
C PHE A 118 -5.71 -1.17 -10.88
N MET A 119 -5.88 -1.15 -9.57
CA MET A 119 -7.13 -1.52 -8.94
C MET A 119 -8.27 -0.54 -9.30
N TYR A 120 -8.01 0.76 -9.39
CA TYR A 120 -8.99 1.72 -9.91
C TYR A 120 -9.35 1.46 -11.37
N LEU A 121 -8.36 1.20 -12.24
CA LEU A 121 -8.60 0.80 -13.63
C LEU A 121 -9.48 -0.45 -13.74
N ARG A 122 -9.32 -1.40 -12.80
CA ARG A 122 -10.12 -2.62 -12.73
C ARG A 122 -11.54 -2.39 -12.20
N ILE A 123 -11.70 -1.52 -11.20
CA ILE A 123 -13.01 -1.23 -10.58
C ILE A 123 -13.88 -0.37 -11.50
N PHE A 124 -13.29 0.64 -12.14
CA PHE A 124 -13.99 1.58 -13.00
C PHE A 124 -14.04 1.11 -14.47
N HIS A 125 -14.34 -0.17 -14.69
CA HIS A 125 -14.62 -0.73 -16.02
C HIS A 125 -15.98 -0.23 -16.57
N LEU A 126 -16.21 1.08 -16.51
CA LEU A 126 -17.40 1.75 -17.00
C LEU A 126 -17.05 2.58 -18.24
N PRO A 127 -18.04 2.87 -19.12
CA PRO A 127 -17.85 3.41 -20.47
C PRO A 127 -17.45 4.90 -20.51
N GLY A 128 -16.65 5.38 -19.56
CA GLY A 128 -16.06 6.72 -19.57
C GLY A 128 -14.62 6.69 -20.07
N GLU A 129 -14.42 6.75 -21.39
CA GLU A 129 -13.08 6.73 -22.02
C GLU A 129 -12.12 7.77 -21.39
N LYS A 130 -12.65 8.94 -21.02
CA LYS A 130 -11.90 10.04 -20.41
C LYS A 130 -11.25 9.68 -19.06
N VAL A 131 -11.96 8.94 -18.20
CA VAL A 131 -11.47 8.57 -16.86
C VAL A 131 -10.35 7.56 -16.95
N ARG A 132 -10.48 6.62 -17.89
CA ARG A 132 -9.44 5.62 -18.18
C ARG A 132 -8.17 6.31 -18.68
N ILE A 133 -8.27 7.29 -19.57
CA ILE A 133 -7.12 8.08 -20.03
C ILE A 133 -6.45 8.79 -18.85
N VAL A 134 -7.23 9.43 -17.96
CA VAL A 134 -6.69 10.11 -16.77
C VAL A 134 -5.99 9.13 -15.82
N LEU A 135 -6.55 7.94 -15.60
CA LEU A 135 -5.93 6.91 -14.76
C LEU A 135 -4.62 6.39 -15.36
N TRP A 136 -4.57 6.11 -16.66
CA TRP A 136 -3.32 5.72 -17.33
C TRP A 136 -2.28 6.85 -17.32
N ALA A 137 -2.69 8.10 -17.55
CA ALA A 137 -1.80 9.25 -17.45
C ALA A 137 -1.23 9.40 -16.03
N THR A 138 -2.07 9.24 -15.00
CA THR A 138 -1.64 9.32 -13.60
C THR A 138 -0.70 8.18 -13.24
N LEU A 139 -0.92 6.97 -13.78
CA LEU A 139 -0.03 5.83 -13.59
C LEU A 139 1.35 6.10 -14.20
N ILE A 140 1.40 6.61 -15.44
CA ILE A 140 2.64 6.96 -16.09
C ILE A 140 3.38 8.04 -15.29
N LEU A 141 2.67 9.08 -14.84
CA LEU A 141 3.25 10.14 -14.00
C LEU A 141 3.81 9.60 -12.69
N ASN A 142 3.10 8.69 -12.02
CA ASN A 142 3.57 8.04 -10.79
C ASN A 142 4.86 7.24 -11.02
N ILE A 143 4.91 6.42 -12.08
CA ILE A 143 6.11 5.63 -12.40
C ILE A 143 7.29 6.54 -12.78
N LEU A 144 7.06 7.59 -13.56
CA LEU A 144 8.12 8.55 -13.91
C LEU A 144 8.64 9.27 -12.69
N ASN A 145 7.74 9.74 -11.81
CA ASN A 145 8.12 10.37 -10.55
C ASN A 145 8.99 9.44 -9.71
N GLY A 146 8.57 8.20 -9.55
CA GLY A 146 9.31 7.20 -8.79
C GLY A 146 10.71 6.93 -9.33
N LEU A 147 10.81 6.73 -10.65
CA LEU A 147 12.11 6.55 -11.31
C LEU A 147 13.02 7.75 -11.07
N ILE A 148 12.51 8.99 -11.21
CA ILE A 148 13.30 10.20 -10.97
C ILE A 148 13.87 10.20 -9.54
N PHE A 149 13.04 9.97 -8.52
CA PHE A 149 13.50 10.00 -7.14
C PHE A 149 14.42 8.84 -6.77
N ILE A 150 14.23 7.66 -7.37
CA ILE A 150 15.16 6.54 -7.24
C ILE A 150 16.52 6.89 -7.84
N PHE A 151 16.57 7.43 -9.07
CA PHE A 151 17.82 7.83 -9.71
C PHE A 151 18.52 8.97 -8.97
N VAL A 152 17.77 10.00 -8.57
CA VAL A 152 18.32 11.11 -7.79
C VAL A 152 18.83 10.62 -6.43
N GLY A 153 18.12 9.70 -5.78
CA GLY A 153 18.58 9.06 -4.54
C GLY A 153 19.87 8.26 -4.74
N LEU A 154 19.97 7.47 -5.81
CA LEU A 154 21.14 6.67 -6.13
C LEU A 154 22.38 7.52 -6.49
N PHE A 155 22.16 8.68 -7.12
CA PHE A 155 23.24 9.57 -7.56
C PHE A 155 23.27 10.88 -6.76
N GLN A 156 22.79 10.86 -5.51
CA GLN A 156 22.66 12.05 -4.68
C GLN A 156 23.99 12.73 -4.32
N CYS A 157 25.12 12.00 -4.44
CA CYS A 157 26.46 12.49 -4.16
C CYS A 157 27.45 12.14 -5.28
N GLN A 158 28.43 13.02 -5.48
CA GLN A 158 29.55 12.83 -6.40
C GLN A 158 30.87 13.06 -5.63
N PRO A 159 31.65 12.02 -5.32
CA PRO A 159 31.42 10.58 -5.60
C PRO A 159 30.31 9.96 -4.72
N ILE A 160 29.71 8.84 -5.16
CA ILE A 160 28.62 8.15 -4.43
C ILE A 160 29.05 7.76 -3.00
N SER A 161 30.33 7.41 -2.81
CA SER A 161 30.89 7.08 -1.50
C SER A 161 30.73 8.18 -0.46
N LEU A 162 30.64 9.44 -0.91
CA LEU A 162 30.44 10.59 -0.05
C LEU A 162 29.12 10.51 0.73
N ALA A 163 28.11 9.80 0.23
CA ALA A 163 26.84 9.61 0.92
C ALA A 163 26.96 8.98 2.31
N TRP A 164 28.03 8.20 2.56
CA TRP A 164 28.29 7.58 3.87
C TRP A 164 29.65 7.95 4.49
N THR A 165 30.50 8.68 3.78
CA THR A 165 31.80 9.17 4.30
C THR A 165 31.81 10.68 4.57
N PHE A 166 30.73 11.43 4.31
CA PHE A 166 30.72 12.89 4.50
C PHE A 166 31.08 13.32 5.93
N TRP A 167 30.80 12.48 6.93
CA TRP A 167 31.03 12.77 8.35
C TRP A 167 32.52 12.74 8.73
N THR A 168 33.41 12.15 7.92
CA THR A 168 34.84 12.05 8.24
C THR A 168 35.61 13.35 8.00
N GLY A 169 35.02 14.34 7.31
CA GLY A 169 35.65 15.63 7.02
C GLY A 169 36.77 15.61 5.97
N GLU A 170 37.28 14.43 5.59
CA GLU A 170 38.35 14.27 4.58
C GLU A 170 37.82 14.12 3.14
N ALA A 171 36.51 13.93 2.98
CA ALA A 171 35.92 13.58 1.69
C ALA A 171 35.61 14.83 0.86
N THR A 172 36.28 14.97 -0.29
CA THR A 172 36.03 16.06 -1.25
C THR A 172 34.93 15.65 -2.24
N GLY A 173 33.92 16.50 -2.40
CA GLY A 173 32.84 16.27 -3.36
C GLY A 173 31.61 17.14 -3.10
N LYS A 174 30.55 16.89 -3.87
CA LYS A 174 29.27 17.61 -3.75
C LYS A 174 28.14 16.61 -3.57
N CYS A 175 27.24 16.89 -2.63
CA CYS A 175 25.99 16.17 -2.44
C CYS A 175 24.81 17.13 -2.60
N ILE A 176 23.68 16.59 -3.04
CA ILE A 176 22.40 17.29 -3.03
C ILE A 176 21.94 17.47 -1.57
N ASP A 177 21.26 18.57 -1.30
CA ASP A 177 20.61 18.80 -0.01
C ASP A 177 19.48 17.78 0.19
N ILE A 178 19.72 16.81 1.08
CA ILE A 178 18.78 15.73 1.42
C ILE A 178 17.44 16.26 1.93
N VAL A 179 17.42 17.42 2.58
CA VAL A 179 16.19 18.04 3.11
C VAL A 179 15.36 18.60 1.96
N GLN A 180 16.00 19.29 1.02
CA GLN A 180 15.31 19.82 -0.16
C GLN A 180 14.77 18.69 -1.03
N LEU A 181 15.56 17.63 -1.21
CA LEU A 181 15.13 16.43 -1.93
C LEU A 181 13.92 15.78 -1.25
N ALA A 182 13.97 15.61 0.07
CA ALA A 182 12.86 15.03 0.85
C ALA A 182 11.60 15.91 0.82
N LEU A 183 11.74 17.24 0.89
CA LEU A 183 10.62 18.18 0.78
C LEU A 183 9.98 18.15 -0.61
N ALA A 184 10.80 18.11 -1.67
CA ALA A 184 10.31 17.99 -3.05
C ALA A 184 9.54 16.68 -3.25
N HIS A 185 10.12 15.56 -2.78
CA HIS A 185 9.45 14.26 -2.82
C HIS A 185 8.13 14.28 -2.05
N ALA A 186 8.14 14.74 -0.80
CA ALA A 186 6.96 14.77 0.04
C ALA A 186 5.84 15.64 -0.55
N GLY A 187 6.17 16.80 -1.12
CA GLY A 187 5.20 17.68 -1.77
C GLY A 187 4.53 17.04 -2.99
N ILE A 188 5.32 16.44 -3.89
CA ILE A 188 4.78 15.76 -5.08
C ILE A 188 3.96 14.54 -4.67
N ASN A 189 4.43 13.79 -3.68
CA ASN A 189 3.76 12.60 -3.16
C ASN A 189 2.36 12.93 -2.60
N ILE A 190 2.24 14.02 -1.84
CA ILE A 190 0.95 14.52 -1.34
C ILE A 190 0.04 14.97 -2.48
N ALA A 191 0.59 15.70 -3.46
CA ALA A 191 -0.18 16.15 -4.61
C ALA A 191 -0.77 14.95 -5.39
N LEU A 192 0.03 13.89 -5.57
CA LEU A 192 -0.43 12.64 -6.17
C LEU A 192 -1.50 11.94 -5.32
N ASP A 193 -1.35 11.89 -4.00
CA ASP A 193 -2.38 11.31 -3.12
C ASP A 193 -3.72 12.05 -3.21
N VAL A 194 -3.68 13.38 -3.13
CA VAL A 194 -4.89 14.22 -3.28
C VAL A 194 -5.51 14.02 -4.65
N TRP A 195 -4.69 13.99 -5.71
CA TRP A 195 -5.17 13.75 -7.06
C TRP A 195 -5.83 12.36 -7.22
N MET A 196 -5.19 11.32 -6.69
CA MET A 196 -5.74 9.96 -6.67
C MET A 196 -7.04 9.84 -5.89
N LEU A 197 -7.27 10.69 -4.87
CA LEU A 197 -8.54 10.79 -4.15
C LEU A 197 -9.64 11.47 -4.96
N ILE A 198 -9.30 12.51 -5.73
CA ILE A 198 -10.25 13.28 -6.53
C ILE A 198 -10.83 12.43 -7.67
N ILE A 199 -10.01 11.61 -8.34
CA ILE A 199 -10.44 10.77 -9.47
C ILE A 199 -11.70 9.93 -9.13
N PRO A 200 -11.69 9.03 -8.11
CA PRO A 200 -12.87 8.24 -7.78
C PRO A 200 -14.00 9.09 -7.22
N ALA A 201 -13.72 10.18 -6.49
CA ALA A 201 -14.75 11.04 -5.91
C ALA A 201 -15.64 11.69 -6.98
N THR A 202 -15.03 12.19 -8.07
CA THR A 202 -15.78 12.78 -9.19
C THR A 202 -16.68 11.76 -9.90
N GLN A 203 -16.26 10.50 -9.97
CA GLN A 203 -17.06 9.43 -10.59
C GLN A 203 -18.26 9.03 -9.73
N ILE A 204 -18.07 8.92 -8.42
CA ILE A 204 -19.13 8.49 -7.50
C ILE A 204 -20.27 9.51 -7.45
N TRP A 205 -19.95 10.81 -7.48
CA TRP A 205 -20.97 11.86 -7.46
C TRP A 205 -21.93 11.78 -8.65
N ASN A 206 -21.46 11.29 -9.79
CA ASN A 206 -22.27 11.18 -11.00
C ASN A 206 -22.97 9.83 -11.16
N MET A 207 -22.82 8.89 -10.19
CA MET A 207 -23.30 7.52 -10.34
C MET A 207 -24.18 7.03 -9.18
N ASN A 208 -25.38 6.56 -9.52
CA ASN A 208 -26.33 5.96 -8.58
C ASN A 208 -25.92 4.51 -8.21
N LEU A 209 -24.80 4.35 -7.51
CA LEU A 209 -24.29 3.05 -7.07
C LEU A 209 -25.07 2.50 -5.88
N ALA A 210 -25.31 1.19 -5.87
CA ALA A 210 -25.87 0.47 -4.72
C ALA A 210 -25.10 0.80 -3.43
N THR A 211 -25.82 1.03 -2.33
CA THR A 211 -25.31 1.53 -1.03
C THR A 211 -24.11 0.73 -0.50
N ARG A 212 -24.06 -0.58 -0.80
CA ARG A 212 -22.96 -1.48 -0.41
C ARG A 212 -21.66 -1.27 -1.19
N LYS A 213 -21.70 -0.79 -2.43
CA LYS A 213 -20.50 -0.40 -3.21
C LYS A 213 -20.04 0.99 -2.75
N LYS A 214 -20.99 1.89 -2.48
CA LYS A 214 -20.74 3.24 -1.95
C LYS A 214 -19.95 3.23 -0.64
N PHE A 215 -20.30 2.37 0.32
CA PHE A 215 -19.58 2.28 1.60
C PHE A 215 -18.10 1.87 1.44
N ALA A 216 -17.81 0.92 0.57
CA ALA A 216 -16.44 0.46 0.34
C ALA A 216 -15.57 1.58 -0.25
N ILE A 217 -16.12 2.32 -1.21
CA ILE A 217 -15.37 3.41 -1.84
C ILE A 217 -15.19 4.58 -0.86
N MET A 218 -16.20 4.87 -0.03
CA MET A 218 -16.08 5.85 1.06
C MET A 218 -14.99 5.46 2.08
N PHE A 219 -14.86 4.17 2.41
CA PHE A 219 -13.81 3.69 3.30
C PHE A 219 -12.40 3.84 2.68
N MET A 220 -12.26 3.52 1.40
CA MET A 220 -10.99 3.75 0.68
C MET A 220 -10.63 5.23 0.59
N PHE A 221 -11.63 6.10 0.38
CA PHE A 221 -11.45 7.55 0.39
C PHE A 221 -11.00 8.05 1.77
N GLY A 222 -11.63 7.56 2.84
CA GLY A 222 -11.25 7.91 4.21
C GLY A 222 -9.81 7.54 4.55
N LEU A 223 -9.35 6.35 4.11
CA LEU A 223 -7.96 5.94 4.31
C LEU A 223 -6.96 6.72 3.46
N GLY A 224 -7.32 7.06 2.22
CA GLY A 224 -6.48 7.95 1.42
C GLY A 224 -6.39 9.35 2.03
N LEU A 225 -7.48 9.88 2.60
CA LEU A 225 -7.44 11.15 3.34
C LEU A 225 -6.55 11.04 4.59
N PHE A 226 -6.66 9.94 5.34
CA PHE A 226 -5.76 9.68 6.46
C PHE A 226 -4.29 9.64 6.03
N LEU A 227 -3.98 8.97 4.92
CA LEU A 227 -2.63 8.95 4.33
C LEU A 227 -2.15 10.36 3.96
N THR A 228 -3.00 11.21 3.37
CA THR A 228 -2.62 12.60 3.07
C THR A 228 -2.26 13.39 4.33
N VAL A 229 -2.99 13.20 5.43
CA VAL A 229 -2.69 13.86 6.72
C VAL A 229 -1.36 13.37 7.29
N VAL A 230 -1.12 12.06 7.23
CA VAL A 230 0.17 11.44 7.61
C VAL A 230 1.32 12.07 6.82
N CYS A 231 1.17 12.20 5.50
CA CYS A 231 2.18 12.83 4.64
C CYS A 231 2.42 14.31 4.98
N CYS A 232 1.36 15.08 5.28
CA CYS A 232 1.49 16.47 5.73
C CYS A 232 2.26 16.58 7.05
N TYR A 233 1.99 15.71 8.02
CA TYR A 233 2.74 15.69 9.28
C TYR A 233 4.20 15.33 9.07
N ARG A 234 4.52 14.44 8.12
CA ARG A 234 5.92 14.16 7.79
C ARG A 234 6.68 15.40 7.33
N ILE A 235 6.06 16.30 6.56
CA ILE A 235 6.71 17.56 6.13
C ILE A 235 7.10 18.40 7.33
N THR A 236 6.27 18.48 8.38
CA THR A 236 6.62 19.27 9.57
C THR A 236 7.85 18.70 10.26
N GLN A 237 7.97 17.36 10.29
CA GLN A 237 9.14 16.66 10.85
C GLN A 237 10.41 16.89 10.01
N ILE A 238 10.31 16.91 8.68
CA ILE A 238 11.44 17.24 7.80
C ILE A 238 11.89 18.70 8.00
N LEU A 239 10.95 19.63 8.18
CA LEU A 239 11.26 21.03 8.48
C LEU A 239 11.90 21.20 9.86
N GLU A 240 11.51 20.37 10.82
CA GLU A 240 12.09 20.35 12.17
C GLU A 240 13.52 19.80 12.15
N PHE A 241 13.79 18.76 11.35
CA PHE A 241 15.14 18.26 11.10
C PHE A 241 16.08 19.35 10.59
N LYS A 242 15.61 20.22 9.68
CA LYS A 242 16.41 21.35 9.16
C LYS A 242 16.90 22.30 10.25
N LYS A 243 16.18 22.40 11.38
CA LYS A 243 16.53 23.30 12.49
C LYS A 243 17.63 22.75 13.39
N TYR A 244 17.83 21.42 13.44
CA TYR A 244 18.75 20.75 14.36
C TYR A 244 19.76 19.84 13.62
N PRO A 245 20.68 20.40 12.82
CA PRO A 245 21.58 19.61 11.96
C PRO A 245 22.70 18.86 12.71
N LEU A 246 22.96 19.20 13.98
CA LEU A 246 24.11 18.64 14.73
C LEU A 246 23.96 17.16 15.09
N ASN A 247 22.73 16.64 15.24
CA ASN A 247 22.46 15.26 15.62
C ASN A 247 21.50 14.60 14.61
N PRO A 248 21.96 14.26 13.40
CA PRO A 248 21.08 13.75 12.36
C PRO A 248 20.44 12.41 12.73
N THR A 249 21.16 11.54 13.45
CA THR A 249 20.70 10.21 13.88
C THR A 249 19.45 10.25 14.76
N VAL A 250 19.26 11.30 15.55
CA VAL A 250 18.08 11.50 16.42
C VAL A 250 17.00 12.28 15.67
N ALA A 251 17.38 13.38 15.02
CA ALA A 251 16.44 14.28 14.36
C ALA A 251 15.71 13.65 13.16
N MET A 252 16.28 12.61 12.52
CA MET A 252 15.64 11.89 11.41
C MET A 252 14.62 10.84 11.86
N MET A 253 14.70 10.36 13.11
CA MET A 253 13.86 9.25 13.58
C MET A 253 12.35 9.52 13.47
N PRO A 254 11.83 10.70 13.84
CA PRO A 254 10.42 10.99 13.65
C PRO A 254 10.00 10.88 12.18
N SER A 255 10.77 11.46 11.25
CA SER A 255 10.48 11.37 9.81
C SER A 255 10.45 9.92 9.32
N VAL A 256 11.37 9.10 9.81
CA VAL A 256 11.44 7.67 9.48
C VAL A 256 10.21 6.91 9.98
N ILE A 257 9.75 7.19 11.21
CA ILE A 257 8.52 6.59 11.78
C ILE A 257 7.30 6.91 10.91
N TRP A 258 7.17 8.17 10.44
CA TRP A 258 6.03 8.54 9.60
C TRP A 258 6.09 7.90 8.22
N SER A 259 7.28 7.74 7.63
CA SER A 259 7.45 6.97 6.39
C SER A 259 7.06 5.49 6.58
N ASP A 260 7.36 4.89 7.73
CA ASP A 260 6.94 3.52 8.04
C ASP A 260 5.40 3.41 8.07
N ILE A 261 4.74 4.33 8.78
CA ILE A 261 3.27 4.38 8.85
C ILE A 261 2.67 4.52 7.46
N GLU A 262 3.23 5.39 6.63
CA GLU A 262 2.79 5.59 5.25
C GLU A 262 2.85 4.30 4.42
N LEU A 263 3.97 3.56 4.46
CA LEU A 263 4.12 2.30 3.72
C LEU A 263 3.15 1.23 4.23
N TYR A 264 3.04 1.05 5.55
CA TYR A 264 2.18 0.01 6.13
C TYR A 264 0.71 0.26 5.85
N VAL A 265 0.25 1.50 6.05
CA VAL A 265 -1.14 1.90 5.77
C VAL A 265 -1.40 1.89 4.27
N GLY A 266 -0.41 2.24 3.44
CA GLY A 266 -0.48 2.15 1.98
C GLY A 266 -0.74 0.73 1.50
N VAL A 267 0.06 -0.25 1.94
CA VAL A 267 -0.15 -1.67 1.60
C VAL A 267 -1.50 -2.18 2.10
N PHE A 268 -1.87 -1.84 3.33
CA PHE A 268 -3.18 -2.19 3.87
C PHE A 268 -4.31 -1.66 2.99
N THR A 269 -4.24 -0.37 2.64
CA THR A 269 -5.26 0.30 1.83
C THR A 269 -5.41 -0.33 0.46
N ALA A 270 -4.31 -0.71 -0.18
CA ALA A 270 -4.31 -1.41 -1.46
C ALA A 270 -4.99 -2.80 -1.38
N CYS A 271 -4.98 -3.46 -0.22
CA CYS A 271 -5.54 -4.80 -0.05
C CYS A 271 -7.05 -4.81 0.28
N ILE A 272 -7.59 -3.74 0.85
CA ILE A 272 -8.98 -3.65 1.34
C ILE A 272 -10.06 -4.15 0.38
N PRO A 273 -10.09 -3.79 -0.91
CA PRO A 273 -11.16 -4.24 -1.78
C PRO A 273 -11.17 -5.76 -1.98
N ASN A 274 -10.01 -6.42 -1.93
CA ASN A 274 -9.93 -7.88 -1.93
C ASN A 274 -10.38 -8.48 -0.59
N LEU A 275 -10.02 -7.85 0.54
CA LEU A 275 -10.56 -8.25 1.86
C LEU A 275 -12.09 -8.21 1.86
N ARG A 276 -12.70 -7.16 1.31
CA ARG A 276 -14.16 -7.06 1.19
C ARG A 276 -14.75 -8.23 0.38
N GLN A 277 -14.15 -8.57 -0.75
CA GLN A 277 -14.61 -9.71 -1.58
C GLN A 277 -14.57 -11.01 -0.77
N PHE A 278 -13.52 -11.21 0.04
CA PHE A 278 -13.42 -12.35 0.95
C PHE A 278 -14.52 -12.36 2.01
N PHE A 279 -14.72 -11.25 2.74
CA PHE A 279 -15.71 -11.15 3.82
C PHE A 279 -17.14 -11.42 3.30
N VAL A 280 -17.49 -10.86 2.14
CA VAL A 280 -18.82 -11.04 1.56
C VAL A 280 -19.02 -12.47 1.04
N ARG A 281 -18.07 -13.01 0.27
CA ARG A 281 -18.25 -14.33 -0.36
C ARG A 281 -18.08 -15.48 0.63
N PHE A 282 -17.13 -15.38 1.55
CA PHE A 282 -16.81 -16.45 2.48
C PHE A 282 -17.67 -16.37 3.75
N ILE A 283 -17.68 -15.26 4.48
CA ILE A 283 -18.34 -15.21 5.80
C ILE A 283 -19.86 -15.10 5.64
N LEU A 284 -20.35 -14.18 4.81
CA LEU A 284 -21.80 -14.04 4.60
C LEU A 284 -22.36 -15.16 3.71
N GLY A 285 -21.63 -15.57 2.67
CA GLY A 285 -22.03 -16.68 1.81
C GLY A 285 -22.10 -18.05 2.52
N GLN A 286 -21.15 -18.34 3.43
CA GLN A 286 -21.21 -19.55 4.26
C GLN A 286 -22.37 -19.49 5.27
N SER A 287 -22.67 -18.31 5.82
CA SER A 287 -23.81 -18.12 6.72
C SER A 287 -25.15 -18.37 6.03
N GLU A 288 -25.32 -17.88 4.79
CA GLU A 288 -26.52 -18.17 4.01
C GLU A 288 -26.61 -19.63 3.57
N LYS A 289 -25.49 -20.26 3.16
CA LYS A 289 -25.47 -21.72 2.88
C LYS A 289 -25.83 -22.55 4.11
N LYS A 290 -25.31 -22.19 5.30
CA LYS A 290 -25.68 -22.84 6.57
C LYS A 290 -27.15 -22.63 6.94
N LYS A 291 -27.69 -21.42 6.75
CA LYS A 291 -29.12 -21.14 6.97
C LYS A 291 -30.01 -21.93 6.00
N ARG A 292 -29.65 -22.01 4.72
CA ARG A 292 -30.36 -22.80 3.71
C ARG A 292 -30.32 -24.30 4.00
N LEU A 293 -29.16 -24.83 4.40
CA LEU A 293 -29.02 -26.23 4.81
C LEU A 293 -29.83 -26.54 6.08
N SER A 294 -29.80 -25.65 7.08
CA SER A 294 -30.59 -25.78 8.29
C SER A 294 -32.10 -25.72 8.02
N SER A 295 -32.57 -24.83 7.14
CA SER A 295 -33.97 -24.77 6.70
C SER A 295 -34.40 -25.98 5.87
N ALA A 296 -33.50 -26.57 5.08
CA ALA A 296 -33.78 -27.80 4.33
C ALA A 296 -33.89 -29.02 5.26
N LEU A 297 -33.05 -29.08 6.30
CA LEU A 297 -33.09 -30.13 7.33
C LEU A 297 -34.34 -30.01 8.24
N THR A 298 -34.79 -28.80 8.57
CA THR A 298 -36.04 -28.59 9.34
C THR A 298 -37.30 -28.76 8.48
N GLY A 299 -37.25 -28.44 7.18
CA GLY A 299 -38.36 -28.68 6.25
C GLY A 299 -38.62 -30.16 5.96
N SER A 300 -37.61 -31.02 6.12
CA SER A 300 -37.75 -32.48 5.95
C SER A 300 -38.38 -33.19 7.16
N ALA A 301 -38.48 -32.53 8.32
CA ALA A 301 -39.06 -33.12 9.54
C ALA A 301 -40.58 -32.92 9.65
N ASN A 302 -41.20 -32.15 8.74
CA ASN A 302 -42.62 -31.78 8.82
C ASN A 302 -43.44 -32.17 7.58
N SER A 303 -43.06 -33.22 6.87
CA SER A 303 -43.83 -33.76 5.76
C SER A 303 -44.82 -34.85 6.23
N ASN A 304 -45.82 -34.43 7.01
CA ASN A 304 -47.09 -35.12 7.10
C ASN A 304 -48.19 -34.06 6.91
N MET A 305 -48.64 -33.89 5.66
CA MET A 305 -50.04 -33.64 5.24
C MET A 305 -50.11 -32.92 3.87
N THR A 306 -50.59 -33.69 2.88
CA THR A 306 -51.30 -33.30 1.63
C THR A 306 -50.58 -32.52 0.52
N PRO A 307 -50.73 -32.93 -0.76
CA PRO A 307 -50.18 -32.20 -1.91
C PRO A 307 -51.17 -31.14 -2.39
N ARG A 308 -50.78 -29.87 -2.43
CA ARG A 308 -51.51 -28.84 -3.18
C ARG A 308 -50.56 -27.92 -3.94
N SER A 309 -50.61 -28.07 -5.25
CA SER A 309 -50.18 -27.16 -6.33
C SER A 309 -49.82 -25.73 -5.91
N LYS A 310 -48.54 -25.36 -6.07
CA LYS A 310 -48.06 -24.04 -6.51
C LYS A 310 -46.53 -24.07 -6.65
N ARG A 311 -46.02 -24.53 -7.80
CA ARG A 311 -44.61 -24.44 -8.18
C ARG A 311 -44.51 -24.00 -9.63
N SER A 312 -44.65 -22.70 -9.91
CA SER A 312 -44.30 -22.15 -11.23
C SER A 312 -43.95 -20.65 -11.29
N THR A 313 -43.61 -19.99 -10.18
CA THR A 313 -43.30 -18.54 -10.22
C THR A 313 -41.98 -18.12 -9.60
N LEU A 314 -41.18 -19.03 -9.04
CA LEU A 314 -39.88 -18.68 -8.43
C LEU A 314 -38.65 -19.24 -9.16
N SER A 315 -38.83 -20.20 -10.09
CA SER A 315 -37.74 -20.69 -10.94
C SER A 315 -37.37 -19.71 -12.07
N HIS A 316 -38.25 -18.76 -12.39
CA HIS A 316 -38.02 -17.80 -13.48
C HIS A 316 -37.14 -16.60 -13.07
N ASN A 317 -37.07 -16.28 -11.77
CA ASN A 317 -36.20 -15.21 -11.25
C ASN A 317 -34.79 -15.70 -10.90
N LEU A 318 -34.54 -17.02 -10.99
CA LEU A 318 -33.25 -17.63 -10.62
C LEU A 318 -32.34 -17.88 -11.81
N SER A 319 -32.87 -17.98 -13.05
CA SER A 319 -32.05 -17.98 -14.27
C SER A 319 -31.52 -16.58 -14.59
N GLU A 320 -32.32 -15.54 -14.33
CA GLU A 320 -31.93 -14.15 -14.65
C GLU A 320 -30.77 -13.62 -13.78
N PHE A 321 -30.56 -14.18 -12.58
CA PHE A 321 -29.47 -13.75 -11.68
C PHE A 321 -28.15 -14.52 -11.90
N ASP A 322 -28.20 -15.75 -12.45
CA ASP A 322 -27.00 -16.50 -12.85
C ASP A 322 -26.54 -16.14 -14.28
N ASP A 323 -27.45 -15.75 -15.19
CA ASP A 323 -27.09 -15.35 -16.56
C ASP A 323 -26.42 -13.95 -16.63
N LEU A 324 -26.73 -13.04 -15.68
CA LEU A 324 -26.14 -11.70 -15.64
C LEU A 324 -24.68 -11.67 -15.13
N ASP A 325 -24.21 -12.71 -14.42
CA ASP A 325 -22.82 -12.82 -13.93
C ASP A 325 -21.95 -13.76 -14.81
N ASN A 326 -22.56 -14.60 -15.65
CA ASN A 326 -21.84 -15.50 -16.59
C ASN A 326 -21.49 -14.86 -17.94
N LEU A 327 -22.20 -13.79 -18.35
CA LEU A 327 -21.92 -13.09 -19.63
C LEU A 327 -20.58 -12.34 -19.66
N ASP A 328 -19.93 -12.11 -18.51
CA ASP A 328 -18.63 -11.42 -18.44
C ASP A 328 -17.41 -12.37 -18.52
N MET A 329 -17.59 -13.70 -18.58
CA MET A 329 -16.49 -14.67 -18.45
C MET A 329 -16.12 -15.46 -19.72
N ASP A 330 -16.96 -15.49 -20.77
CA ASP A 330 -16.73 -16.42 -21.91
C ASP A 330 -16.18 -15.78 -23.21
N ASP A 331 -16.03 -14.46 -23.32
CA ASP A 331 -15.62 -13.82 -24.59
C ASP A 331 -14.10 -13.68 -24.82
N ILE A 332 -13.27 -14.46 -24.10
CA ILE A 332 -11.80 -14.50 -24.32
C ILE A 332 -11.34 -15.93 -24.61
N SER A 333 -11.77 -16.52 -25.73
CA SER A 333 -10.94 -17.52 -26.45
C SER A 333 -11.53 -17.93 -27.80
N SER A 334 -11.08 -17.31 -28.91
CA SER A 334 -10.64 -18.00 -30.14
C SER A 334 -10.53 -17.03 -31.35
N PRO A 335 -9.52 -17.19 -32.24
CA PRO A 335 -9.42 -16.43 -33.47
C PRO A 335 -10.25 -17.10 -34.59
N GLN A 336 -11.25 -16.40 -35.12
CA GLN A 336 -12.02 -16.84 -36.29
C GLN A 336 -11.26 -16.54 -37.59
N THR A 337 -11.09 -17.58 -38.42
CA THR A 337 -10.65 -17.52 -39.81
C THR A 337 -11.86 -17.24 -40.73
N PRO A 338 -11.71 -16.47 -41.83
CA PRO A 338 -12.85 -16.16 -42.71
C PRO A 338 -13.08 -17.26 -43.76
N SER A 339 -14.31 -17.78 -43.81
CA SER A 339 -14.82 -18.67 -44.86
C SER A 339 -15.42 -17.89 -46.03
N LYS A 340 -15.17 -18.38 -47.25
CA LYS A 340 -15.66 -17.89 -48.55
C LYS A 340 -17.21 -17.91 -48.67
N PRO A 341 -17.81 -17.00 -49.47
CA PRO A 341 -19.22 -17.09 -49.83
C PRO A 341 -19.48 -18.08 -50.99
N PRO A 342 -20.68 -18.68 -51.08
CA PRO A 342 -21.07 -19.55 -52.18
C PRO A 342 -21.62 -18.78 -53.38
N ASN A 343 -21.44 -19.38 -54.55
CA ASN A 343 -21.96 -18.96 -55.86
C ASN A 343 -23.49 -18.86 -55.88
N VAL A 344 -24.01 -17.73 -56.40
CA VAL A 344 -24.95 -17.64 -57.54
C VAL A 344 -24.73 -16.30 -58.22
#